data_AF-A0A9D9EE68-F1
#
_entry.id   AF-A0A9D9EE68-F1
#
_cell.length_a   1.000
_cell.length_b   1.000
_cell.length_c   1.000
_cell.angle_alpha   90.00
_cell.angle_beta   90.00
_cell.angle_gamma   90.00
#
_symmetry.space_group_name_H-M   'P 1'
#
loop_
_entity.id
_entity.type
_entity.pdbx_description
1 polymer ?
#
loop_
_entity_poly.entity_id
_entity_poly.type
_entity_poly.pdbx_seq_one_letter_code
_entity_poly.pdbx_strand_id
1 'polypeptide(L)'
;MKKVFSILTLAAILTLTGCVHHTPFEEEYFFQAMGKDGEIVITADTTKLKEKMPGVLATGNGVLDDIIARSERVSVAFYQNPPLGEEAYPADLASLDYYGGLEGDYGSFTFNTALSWSSQFHGEKEEGIRYYTDEGNTIELAVPVSGLLLFASQDYVQAYLDTVSERLTLIGDDTAKLLADSLFGLYVRSPQTMIDLGLGLPYSVIAKMSDAIIYVNMTDEGGYVLNADITMQSEDLATTLLSLLRQNVVAELRRQGQRPDFAALSRQYYNEGRLVLIRDMSLTEEQVDQLAGSITDITGGVI
;
A
#
# COMPACT_ATOMS: atom_id res chain seq x y z
N MET A 1 -45.22 20.18 21.68
CA MET A 1 -44.01 20.94 21.30
C MET A 1 -42.69 20.23 21.64
N LYS A 2 -42.49 19.70 22.86
CA LYS A 2 -41.24 18.97 23.23
C LYS A 2 -40.92 17.74 22.33
N LYS A 3 -41.93 16.93 21.95
CA LYS A 3 -41.72 15.75 21.08
C LYS A 3 -41.30 16.08 19.64
N VAL A 4 -41.74 17.23 19.11
CA VAL A 4 -41.38 17.68 17.75
C VAL A 4 -39.94 18.21 17.74
N PHE A 5 -39.53 18.89 18.81
CA PHE A 5 -38.15 19.36 18.98
C PHE A 5 -37.17 18.18 19.08
N SER A 6 -37.48 17.15 19.88
CA SER A 6 -36.62 15.96 20.00
C SER A 6 -36.48 15.14 18.71
N ILE A 7 -37.52 15.07 17.88
CA ILE A 7 -37.46 14.40 16.57
C ILE A 7 -36.64 15.24 15.58
N LEU A 8 -36.76 16.57 15.59
CA LEU A 8 -35.95 17.44 14.76
C LEU A 8 -34.46 17.40 15.16
N THR A 9 -34.14 17.33 16.45
CA THR A 9 -32.75 17.20 16.92
C THR A 9 -32.18 15.85 16.55
N LEU A 10 -32.95 14.76 16.69
CA LEU A 10 -32.50 13.42 16.30
C LEU A 10 -32.33 13.29 14.77
N ALA A 11 -33.25 13.87 13.99
CA ALA A 11 -33.15 13.92 12.54
C ALA A 11 -31.98 14.80 12.07
N ALA A 12 -31.72 15.93 12.71
CA ALA A 12 -30.58 16.79 12.41
C ALA A 12 -29.23 16.11 12.74
N ILE A 13 -29.17 15.34 13.84
CA ILE A 13 -28.01 14.51 14.20
C ILE A 13 -27.82 13.40 13.16
N LEU A 14 -28.89 12.72 12.73
CA LEU A 14 -28.84 11.66 11.71
C LEU A 14 -28.47 12.17 10.31
N THR A 15 -28.82 13.41 9.95
CA THR A 15 -28.43 14.01 8.66
C THR A 15 -26.99 14.52 8.66
N LEU A 16 -26.41 14.85 9.83
CA LEU A 16 -25.01 15.24 9.96
C LEU A 16 -24.06 14.02 10.00
N THR A 17 -24.58 12.82 10.30
CA THR A 17 -23.81 11.57 10.25
C THR A 17 -23.81 10.90 8.87
N GLY A 18 -24.43 11.52 7.86
CA GLY A 18 -24.59 10.97 6.51
C GLY A 18 -23.72 11.61 5.43
N CYS A 19 -22.74 12.45 5.79
CA CYS A 19 -21.71 12.84 4.83
C CYS A 19 -20.83 11.61 4.59
N VAL A 20 -20.93 11.02 3.41
CA VAL A 20 -19.90 10.10 2.92
C VAL A 20 -18.64 10.93 2.79
N HIS A 21 -17.64 10.66 3.62
CA HIS A 21 -16.33 11.25 3.48
C HIS A 21 -15.55 10.38 2.49
N HIS A 22 -15.03 11.00 1.43
CA HIS A 22 -13.98 10.39 0.62
C HIS A 22 -12.63 10.89 1.15
N THR A 23 -11.54 10.46 0.50
CA THR A 23 -10.22 11.00 0.76
C THR A 23 -10.26 12.53 0.88
N PRO A 24 -9.61 13.12 1.91
CA PRO A 24 -9.63 14.57 2.14
C PRO A 24 -8.85 15.35 1.07
N PHE A 25 -8.20 14.65 0.14
CA PHE A 25 -7.38 15.21 -0.92
C PHE A 25 -8.11 15.07 -2.27
N GLU A 26 -8.75 16.14 -2.72
CA GLU A 26 -9.60 16.10 -3.94
C GLU A 26 -8.79 16.07 -5.25
N GLU A 27 -7.57 16.62 -5.25
CA GLU A 27 -6.74 16.78 -6.45
C GLU A 27 -5.65 15.71 -6.60
N GLU A 28 -5.31 15.02 -5.51
CA GLU A 28 -4.20 14.06 -5.44
C GLU A 28 -4.53 12.91 -4.48
N TYR A 29 -3.97 11.73 -4.70
CA TYR A 29 -4.13 10.62 -3.78
C TYR A 29 -3.28 10.82 -2.50
N PHE A 30 -3.73 10.29 -1.36
CA PHE A 30 -2.96 10.39 -0.10
C PHE A 30 -1.53 9.84 -0.24
N PHE A 31 -1.38 8.66 -0.83
CA PHE A 31 -0.09 7.99 -0.97
C PHE A 31 0.88 8.70 -1.92
N GLN A 32 0.45 9.73 -2.66
CA GLN A 32 1.38 10.55 -3.45
C GLN A 32 2.40 11.29 -2.60
N ALA A 33 2.12 11.50 -1.31
CA ALA A 33 3.06 12.08 -0.36
C ALA A 33 4.10 11.09 0.20
N MET A 34 3.99 9.80 -0.14
CA MET A 34 4.92 8.74 0.24
C MET A 34 5.97 8.49 -0.85
N GLY A 35 6.96 7.63 -0.60
CA GLY A 35 7.90 7.20 -1.63
C GLY A 35 9.18 8.04 -1.64
N LYS A 36 9.67 8.43 -0.46
CA LYS A 36 11.05 8.91 -0.30
C LYS A 36 12.04 7.86 -0.83
N ASP A 37 13.26 8.28 -1.15
CA ASP A 37 14.27 7.36 -1.67
C ASP A 37 14.47 6.17 -0.71
N GLY A 38 14.36 4.96 -1.24
CA GLY A 38 14.46 3.71 -0.49
C GLY A 38 13.16 3.22 0.17
N GLU A 39 12.10 4.02 0.20
CA GLU A 39 10.81 3.59 0.74
C GLU A 39 10.08 2.64 -0.22
N ILE A 40 9.54 1.55 0.32
CA ILE A 40 8.65 0.65 -0.40
C ILE A 40 7.22 1.09 -0.09
N VAL A 41 6.54 1.68 -1.06
CA VAL A 41 5.13 2.08 -0.93
C VAL A 41 4.26 0.96 -1.48
N ILE A 42 3.34 0.44 -0.67
CA ILE A 42 2.34 -0.55 -1.06
C ILE A 42 0.96 0.08 -0.92
N THR A 43 0.12 -0.07 -1.93
CA THR A 43 -1.27 0.40 -1.92
C THR A 43 -2.19 -0.74 -2.31
N ALA A 44 -3.40 -0.77 -1.75
CA ALA A 44 -4.40 -1.76 -2.12
C ALA A 44 -5.82 -1.20 -2.08
N ASP A 45 -6.64 -1.62 -3.03
CA ASP A 45 -8.08 -1.33 -3.09
C ASP A 45 -8.81 -2.24 -2.11
N THR A 46 -9.15 -1.73 -0.94
CA THR A 46 -9.75 -2.55 0.12
C THR A 46 -11.17 -2.95 -0.23
N THR A 47 -11.87 -2.20 -1.08
CA THR A 47 -13.22 -2.55 -1.55
C THR A 47 -13.18 -3.81 -2.39
N LYS A 48 -12.30 -3.83 -3.41
CA LYS A 48 -12.10 -5.01 -4.26
C LYS A 48 -11.59 -6.20 -3.45
N LEU A 49 -10.68 -5.97 -2.50
CA LEU A 49 -10.16 -7.04 -1.63
C LEU A 49 -11.24 -7.67 -0.75
N LYS A 50 -12.05 -6.87 -0.06
CA LYS A 50 -13.15 -7.37 0.78
C LYS A 50 -14.17 -8.17 -0.02
N GLU A 51 -14.44 -7.79 -1.27
CA GLU A 51 -15.36 -8.51 -2.16
C GLU A 51 -14.84 -9.90 -2.53
N LYS A 52 -13.54 -10.02 -2.83
CA LYS A 52 -12.95 -11.26 -3.36
C LYS A 52 -12.37 -12.17 -2.28
N MET A 53 -11.90 -11.60 -1.20
CA MET A 53 -11.29 -12.30 -0.07
C MET A 53 -11.97 -11.90 1.24
N PRO A 54 -13.20 -12.37 1.51
CA PRO A 54 -13.90 -12.00 2.74
C PRO A 54 -13.10 -12.35 3.99
N GLY A 55 -12.89 -11.38 4.88
CA GLY A 55 -12.07 -11.53 6.08
C GLY A 55 -10.59 -11.15 5.90
N VAL A 56 -10.16 -10.83 4.68
CA VAL A 56 -8.90 -10.11 4.46
C VAL A 56 -8.97 -8.77 5.21
N LEU A 57 -7.87 -8.37 5.85
CA LEU A 57 -7.78 -7.16 6.70
C LEU A 57 -8.54 -7.21 8.04
N ALA A 58 -9.11 -8.34 8.46
CA ALA A 58 -9.74 -8.43 9.78
C ALA A 58 -8.69 -8.39 10.91
N THR A 59 -8.92 -7.55 11.90
CA THR A 59 -7.99 -7.32 13.03
C THR A 59 -8.44 -8.01 14.31
N GLY A 60 -9.74 -8.29 14.44
CA GLY A 60 -10.33 -8.77 15.71
C GLY A 60 -10.49 -7.66 16.75
N ASN A 61 -10.13 -6.41 16.40
CA ASN A 61 -10.41 -5.21 17.17
C ASN A 61 -11.67 -4.53 16.61
N GLY A 62 -12.74 -4.51 17.40
CA GLY A 62 -14.04 -3.99 16.94
C GLY A 62 -14.00 -2.54 16.43
N VAL A 63 -13.15 -1.67 16.96
CA VAL A 63 -13.05 -0.28 16.49
C VAL A 63 -12.34 -0.22 15.13
N LEU A 64 -11.31 -1.02 14.92
CA LEU A 64 -10.55 -1.03 13.67
C LEU A 64 -11.24 -1.81 12.57
N ASP A 65 -11.92 -2.91 12.91
CA ASP A 65 -12.76 -3.65 11.99
C ASP A 65 -13.88 -2.75 11.43
N ASP A 66 -14.45 -1.85 12.24
CA ASP A 66 -15.41 -0.83 11.80
C ASP A 66 -14.79 0.20 10.82
N ILE A 67 -13.52 0.55 11.00
CA ILE A 67 -12.78 1.45 10.09
C ILE A 67 -12.48 0.74 8.78
N ILE A 68 -11.93 -0.46 8.85
CA ILE A 68 -11.58 -1.31 7.70
C ILE A 68 -12.83 -1.65 6.89
N ALA A 69 -13.98 -1.86 7.53
CA ALA A 69 -15.25 -2.05 6.83
C ALA A 69 -15.60 -0.86 5.92
N ARG A 70 -15.23 0.37 6.33
CA ARG A 70 -15.50 1.63 5.63
C ARG A 70 -14.33 2.15 4.80
N SER A 71 -13.19 1.48 4.82
CA SER A 71 -12.05 1.85 4.00
C SER A 71 -12.33 1.55 2.52
N GLU A 72 -11.80 2.41 1.67
CA GLU A 72 -11.77 2.31 0.21
C GLU A 72 -10.36 1.94 -0.28
N ARG A 73 -9.32 2.42 0.42
CA ARG A 73 -7.91 2.16 0.11
C ARG A 73 -7.06 2.09 1.36
N VAL A 74 -6.03 1.25 1.31
CA VAL A 74 -4.93 1.25 2.26
C VAL A 74 -3.64 1.58 1.52
N SER A 75 -2.78 2.39 2.13
CA SER A 75 -1.44 2.68 1.62
C SER A 75 -0.45 2.69 2.75
N VAL A 76 0.71 2.04 2.56
CA VAL A 76 1.75 1.88 3.57
C VAL A 76 3.10 2.12 2.92
N ALA A 77 3.92 2.97 3.53
CA ALA A 77 5.32 3.14 3.19
C ALA A 77 6.17 2.42 4.24
N PHE A 78 7.01 1.49 3.78
CA PHE A 78 8.02 0.82 4.59
C PHE A 78 9.36 1.48 4.37
N TYR A 79 10.07 1.69 5.46
CA TYR A 79 11.35 2.34 5.46
C TYR A 79 12.25 1.75 6.55
N GLN A 80 13.53 2.08 6.49
CA GLN A 80 14.45 1.70 7.54
C GLN A 80 15.33 2.86 7.94
N ASN A 81 15.49 3.02 9.26
CA ASN A 81 16.36 4.01 9.85
C ASN A 81 17.27 3.33 10.89
N PRO A 82 18.58 3.14 10.61
CA PRO A 82 19.35 3.64 9.47
C PRO A 82 19.23 2.77 8.18
N PRO A 83 19.71 3.28 7.02
CA PRO A 83 19.75 2.55 5.75
C PRO A 83 20.40 1.16 5.82
N LEU A 84 19.83 0.22 5.08
CA LEU A 84 20.30 -1.17 5.02
C LEU A 84 21.62 -1.33 4.26
N GLY A 85 22.43 -2.31 4.70
CA GLY A 85 23.56 -2.82 3.92
C GLY A 85 23.14 -3.86 2.86
N GLU A 86 24.10 -4.37 2.08
CA GLU A 86 23.85 -5.28 0.96
C GLU A 86 23.16 -6.63 1.33
N GLU A 87 23.11 -7.00 2.61
CA GLU A 87 22.52 -8.27 3.09
C GLU A 87 21.00 -8.23 3.26
N ALA A 88 20.35 -7.09 3.04
CA ALA A 88 18.95 -6.88 3.41
C ALA A 88 17.95 -7.12 2.27
N TYR A 89 18.36 -7.86 1.24
CA TYR A 89 17.49 -8.29 0.15
C TYR A 89 17.30 -9.81 0.17
N PRO A 90 16.05 -10.31 0.10
CA PRO A 90 14.80 -9.55 -0.03
C PRO A 90 14.40 -8.82 1.26
N ALA A 91 13.55 -7.80 1.11
CA ALA A 91 13.04 -7.04 2.25
C ALA A 91 12.18 -7.92 3.17
N ASP A 92 12.53 -7.96 4.46
CA ASP A 92 11.67 -8.51 5.51
C ASP A 92 10.79 -7.39 6.07
N LEU A 93 9.58 -7.24 5.51
CA LEU A 93 8.67 -6.14 5.85
C LEU A 93 8.31 -6.09 7.34
N ALA A 94 8.29 -7.23 8.03
CA ALA A 94 7.99 -7.30 9.46
C ALA A 94 9.09 -6.67 10.34
N SER A 95 10.28 -6.48 9.78
CA SER A 95 11.42 -5.84 10.45
C SER A 95 11.57 -4.35 10.13
N LEU A 96 10.76 -3.84 9.20
CA LEU A 96 10.80 -2.45 8.75
C LEU A 96 9.88 -1.58 9.56
N ASP A 97 10.29 -0.33 9.76
CA ASP A 97 9.39 0.70 10.24
C ASP A 97 8.42 1.08 9.13
N TYR A 98 7.23 1.53 9.51
CA TYR A 98 6.20 1.87 8.55
C TYR A 98 5.35 3.05 8.99
N TYR A 99 4.80 3.74 8.01
CA TYR A 99 3.69 4.66 8.18
C TYR A 99 2.72 4.50 7.03
N GLY A 100 1.46 4.80 7.26
CA GLY A 100 0.44 4.53 6.28
C GLY A 100 -0.89 5.19 6.61
N GLY A 101 -1.83 5.02 5.71
CA GLY A 101 -3.16 5.53 5.89
C GLY A 101 -4.20 4.64 5.27
N LEU A 102 -5.36 4.63 5.92
CA LEU A 102 -6.59 4.11 5.37
C LEU A 102 -7.39 5.32 4.88
N GLU A 103 -7.79 5.32 3.61
CA GLU A 103 -8.73 6.28 3.02
C GLU A 103 -10.14 5.67 2.93
N GLY A 104 -11.19 6.42 3.26
CA GLY A 104 -12.56 5.91 3.30
C GLY A 104 -13.55 6.79 4.06
N ASP A 105 -14.69 6.25 4.49
CA ASP A 105 -15.77 7.04 5.10
C ASP A 105 -15.73 7.05 6.65
N TYR A 106 -14.93 7.97 7.21
CA TYR A 106 -14.81 8.14 8.66
C TYR A 106 -14.80 9.60 9.08
N GLY A 107 -15.64 9.93 10.08
CA GLY A 107 -15.61 11.24 10.73
C GLY A 107 -14.52 11.31 11.81
N SER A 108 -13.63 12.30 11.71
CA SER A 108 -12.51 12.48 12.65
C SER A 108 -12.94 12.57 14.11
N PHE A 109 -14.02 13.31 14.40
CA PHE A 109 -14.54 13.45 15.76
C PHE A 109 -15.01 12.11 16.34
N THR A 110 -15.76 11.33 15.56
CA THR A 110 -16.37 10.07 16.02
C THR A 110 -15.30 9.04 16.36
N PHE A 111 -14.34 8.83 15.44
CA PHE A 111 -13.32 7.80 15.63
C PHE A 111 -12.27 8.20 16.66
N ASN A 112 -11.83 9.46 16.69
CA ASN A 112 -10.93 9.91 17.77
C ASN A 112 -11.61 9.84 19.15
N THR A 113 -12.93 10.05 19.24
CA THR A 113 -13.67 9.85 20.50
C THR A 113 -13.73 8.38 20.88
N ALA A 114 -14.02 7.50 19.91
CA ALA A 114 -14.03 6.05 20.13
C ALA A 114 -12.66 5.53 20.62
N LEU A 115 -11.57 5.97 19.97
CA LEU A 115 -10.20 5.65 20.37
C LEU A 115 -9.91 6.12 21.80
N SER A 116 -10.31 7.35 22.16
CA SER A 116 -10.11 7.89 23.50
C SER A 116 -10.85 7.14 24.61
N TRP A 117 -11.92 6.41 24.27
CA TRP A 117 -12.73 5.64 25.21
C TRP A 117 -12.42 4.14 25.16
N SER A 118 -11.61 3.70 24.20
CA SER A 118 -11.14 2.32 24.12
C SER A 118 -10.24 2.01 25.31
N SER A 119 -10.37 0.81 25.87
CA SER A 119 -9.42 0.33 26.89
C SER A 119 -8.09 -0.10 26.29
N GLN A 120 -8.02 -0.31 24.97
CA GLN A 120 -6.85 -0.81 24.25
C GLN A 120 -5.92 0.30 23.78
N PHE A 121 -6.37 1.56 23.82
CA PHE A 121 -5.63 2.70 23.30
C PHE A 121 -5.41 3.76 24.38
N HIS A 122 -4.24 4.38 24.35
CA HIS A 122 -3.86 5.49 25.21
C HIS A 122 -3.57 6.73 24.37
N GLY A 123 -4.14 7.86 24.78
CA GLY A 123 -4.00 9.11 24.05
C GLY A 123 -2.69 9.81 24.40
N GLU A 124 -1.89 10.10 23.38
CA GLU A 124 -0.65 10.84 23.47
C GLU A 124 -0.79 12.23 22.83
N LYS A 125 0.11 13.13 23.19
CA LYS A 125 0.19 14.46 22.57
C LYS A 125 1.62 14.95 22.48
N GLU A 126 2.11 15.08 21.26
CA GLU A 126 3.44 15.56 20.93
C GLU A 126 3.34 16.71 19.93
N GLU A 127 4.12 17.78 20.14
CA GLU A 127 4.15 18.98 19.28
C GLU A 127 2.77 19.62 18.97
N GLY A 128 1.76 19.36 19.81
CA GLY A 128 0.40 19.85 19.58
C GLY A 128 -0.51 18.87 18.84
N ILE A 129 0.06 17.83 18.25
CA ILE A 129 -0.62 16.76 17.51
C ILE A 129 -1.03 15.66 18.50
N ARG A 130 -2.27 15.21 18.39
CA ARG A 130 -2.82 14.14 19.25
C ARG A 130 -2.93 12.85 18.45
N TYR A 131 -2.49 11.76 19.04
CA TYR A 131 -2.61 10.41 18.50
C TYR A 131 -2.87 9.40 19.61
N TYR A 132 -3.03 8.14 19.25
CA TYR A 132 -3.34 7.04 20.16
C TYR A 132 -2.38 5.89 19.91
N THR A 133 -1.92 5.26 20.99
CA THR A 133 -1.01 4.11 20.95
C THR A 133 -1.64 2.91 21.65
N ASP A 134 -1.33 1.70 21.21
CA ASP A 134 -1.81 0.44 21.78
C ASP A 134 -1.01 -0.03 23.02
N GLU A 135 -1.47 -1.11 23.66
CA GLU A 135 -0.74 -1.78 24.74
C GLU A 135 0.52 -2.47 24.20
N GLY A 136 1.63 -1.73 24.14
CA GLY A 136 2.90 -2.23 23.61
C GLY A 136 3.64 -1.22 22.75
N ASN A 137 2.98 -0.11 22.38
CA ASN A 137 3.49 0.89 21.43
C ASN A 137 3.96 0.24 20.12
N THR A 138 3.14 -0.67 19.61
CA THR A 138 3.37 -1.34 18.33
C THR A 138 2.76 -0.53 17.18
N ILE A 139 1.77 0.31 17.47
CA ILE A 139 1.15 1.21 16.51
C ILE A 139 0.73 2.54 17.15
N GLU A 140 1.03 3.62 16.45
CA GLU A 140 0.55 4.97 16.73
C GLU A 140 -0.46 5.37 15.64
N LEU A 141 -1.67 5.79 16.01
CA LEU A 141 -2.72 6.09 15.04
C LEU A 141 -3.64 7.24 15.48
N ALA A 142 -4.24 7.91 14.50
CA ALA A 142 -5.35 8.83 14.72
C ALA A 142 -6.14 9.05 13.43
N VAL A 143 -7.29 9.70 13.54
CA VAL A 143 -8.04 10.21 12.38
C VAL A 143 -7.80 11.72 12.28
N PRO A 144 -6.69 12.18 11.69
CA PRO A 144 -6.29 13.59 11.71
C PRO A 144 -7.30 14.50 11.00
N VAL A 145 -7.91 13.99 9.92
CA VAL A 145 -8.94 14.65 9.14
C VAL A 145 -10.00 13.61 8.78
N SER A 146 -11.24 14.04 8.55
CA SER A 146 -12.27 13.10 8.12
C SER A 146 -11.86 12.45 6.80
N GLY A 147 -12.06 11.15 6.71
CA GLY A 147 -11.73 10.33 5.55
C GLY A 147 -10.30 9.77 5.50
N LEU A 148 -9.46 10.07 6.51
CA LEU A 148 -8.12 9.49 6.64
C LEU A 148 -7.86 9.02 8.07
N LEU A 149 -7.63 7.72 8.27
CA LEU A 149 -6.91 7.23 9.44
C LEU A 149 -5.44 7.15 9.06
N LEU A 150 -4.60 7.86 9.80
CA LEU A 150 -3.15 7.81 9.67
C LEU A 150 -2.63 6.88 10.77
N PHE A 151 -1.62 6.07 10.44
CA PHE A 151 -0.96 5.17 11.37
C PHE A 151 0.54 5.09 11.09
N ALA A 152 1.31 4.72 12.11
CA ALA A 152 2.73 4.45 12.01
C ALA A 152 3.18 3.44 13.08
N SER A 153 4.27 2.71 12.82
CA SER A 153 4.92 1.88 13.85
C SER A 153 5.57 2.75 14.94
N GLN A 154 6.04 3.93 14.55
CA GLN A 154 6.66 4.95 15.38
C GLN A 154 6.69 6.29 14.63
N ASP A 155 7.06 7.37 15.31
CA ASP A 155 7.23 8.70 14.73
C ASP A 155 5.96 9.24 14.03
N TYR A 156 4.78 9.00 14.61
CA TYR A 156 3.49 9.46 14.08
C TYR A 156 3.46 10.94 13.71
N VAL A 157 4.08 11.79 14.54
CA VAL A 157 4.18 13.23 14.29
C VAL A 157 4.84 13.51 12.95
N GLN A 158 5.94 12.82 12.63
CA GLN A 158 6.64 12.98 11.37
C GLN A 158 5.78 12.48 10.20
N ALA A 159 5.12 11.32 10.35
CA ALA A 159 4.18 10.81 9.34
C ALA A 159 3.04 11.81 9.07
N TYR A 160 2.50 12.46 10.10
CA TYR A 160 1.46 13.48 9.99
C TYR A 160 1.96 14.72 9.25
N LEU A 161 3.16 15.21 9.59
CA LEU A 161 3.77 16.35 8.92
C LEU A 161 4.00 16.03 7.44
N ASP A 162 4.61 14.89 7.13
CA ASP A 162 5.01 14.53 5.77
C ASP A 162 3.83 14.21 4.84
N THR A 163 2.71 13.70 5.38
CA THR A 163 1.60 13.19 4.54
C THR A 163 0.31 13.99 4.65
N VAL A 164 0.16 14.82 5.69
CA VAL A 164 -1.07 15.58 5.94
C VAL A 164 -0.83 17.08 5.98
N SER A 165 0.08 17.57 6.84
CA SER A 165 0.21 19.00 7.12
C SER A 165 1.15 19.75 6.15
N GLU A 166 2.29 19.14 5.83
CA GLU A 166 3.38 19.72 5.01
C GLU A 166 3.65 18.87 3.76
N ARG A 167 2.62 18.18 3.28
CA ARG A 167 2.74 17.17 2.22
C ARG A 167 3.36 17.71 0.94
N LEU A 168 4.25 16.90 0.36
CA LEU A 168 4.85 17.12 -0.95
C LEU A 168 4.53 15.92 -1.85
N THR A 169 4.10 16.17 -3.09
CA THR A 169 3.88 15.13 -4.09
C THR A 169 5.22 14.51 -4.51
N LEU A 170 5.46 13.26 -4.12
CA LEU A 170 6.66 12.47 -4.43
C LEU A 170 6.40 11.44 -5.54
N ILE A 171 5.18 10.91 -5.63
CA ILE A 171 4.74 10.02 -6.71
C ILE A 171 3.97 10.84 -7.74
N GLY A 172 4.40 10.79 -9.00
CA GLY A 172 3.75 11.52 -10.10
C GLY A 172 2.36 10.98 -10.44
N ASP A 173 1.52 11.85 -11.01
CA ASP A 173 0.08 11.60 -11.22
C ASP A 173 -0.22 10.35 -12.05
N ASP A 174 0.54 10.11 -13.12
CA ASP A 174 0.33 8.93 -13.98
C ASP A 174 0.59 7.63 -13.21
N THR A 175 1.67 7.59 -12.42
CA THR A 175 1.98 6.46 -11.55
C THR A 175 0.94 6.31 -10.45
N ALA A 176 0.51 7.42 -9.86
CA ALA A 176 -0.49 7.39 -8.79
C ALA A 176 -1.82 6.86 -9.28
N LYS A 177 -2.29 7.32 -10.44
CA LYS A 177 -3.49 6.81 -11.09
C LYS A 177 -3.40 5.31 -11.38
N LEU A 178 -2.24 4.85 -11.87
CA LEU A 178 -2.01 3.43 -12.13
C LEU A 178 -2.13 2.57 -10.86
N LEU A 179 -1.56 3.02 -9.74
CA LEU A 179 -1.65 2.34 -8.44
C LEU A 179 -3.05 2.43 -7.83
N ALA A 180 -3.76 3.53 -8.06
CA ALA A 180 -5.13 3.73 -7.59
C ALA A 180 -6.15 2.87 -8.35
N ASP A 181 -5.94 2.62 -9.64
CA ASP A 181 -6.85 1.79 -10.43
C ASP A 181 -6.64 0.28 -10.15
N SER A 182 -5.45 -0.10 -9.67
CA SER A 182 -5.08 -1.49 -9.44
C SER A 182 -5.66 -2.11 -8.17
N LEU A 183 -5.69 -3.44 -8.12
CA LEU A 183 -6.05 -4.19 -6.90
C LEU A 183 -4.95 -4.02 -5.84
N PHE A 184 -3.71 -4.22 -6.27
CA PHE A 184 -2.50 -3.98 -5.51
C PHE A 184 -1.53 -3.16 -6.33
N GLY A 185 -0.80 -2.28 -5.66
CA GLY A 185 0.25 -1.47 -6.26
C GLY A 185 1.46 -1.42 -5.35
N LEU A 186 2.65 -1.49 -5.91
CA LEU A 186 3.92 -1.28 -5.25
C LEU A 186 4.69 -0.22 -6.03
N TYR A 187 5.27 0.73 -5.30
CA TYR A 187 6.19 1.72 -5.82
C TYR A 187 7.43 1.76 -4.95
N VAL A 188 8.60 1.79 -5.59
CA VAL A 188 9.85 2.07 -4.90
C VAL A 188 10.71 2.98 -5.75
N ARG A 189 11.29 4.01 -5.13
CA ARG A 189 12.25 4.91 -5.76
C ARG A 189 13.63 4.68 -5.18
N SER A 190 14.65 4.63 -6.02
CA SER A 190 16.05 4.41 -5.63
C SER A 190 16.19 3.22 -4.65
N PRO A 191 15.69 2.01 -5.00
CA PRO A 191 15.55 0.92 -4.03
C PRO A 191 16.89 0.53 -3.41
N GLN A 192 16.92 0.50 -2.07
CA GLN A 192 18.00 -0.13 -1.31
C GLN A 192 17.68 -1.59 -0.95
N THR A 193 16.41 -1.95 -0.97
CA THR A 193 15.90 -3.32 -0.92
C THR A 193 14.53 -3.33 -1.62
N MET A 194 13.94 -4.51 -1.81
CA MET A 194 12.61 -4.69 -2.38
C MET A 194 12.06 -6.05 -1.97
N ILE A 195 10.74 -6.20 -2.02
CA ILE A 195 10.06 -7.49 -1.87
C ILE A 195 10.52 -8.42 -3.01
N ASP A 196 10.75 -9.70 -2.70
CA ASP A 196 10.98 -10.69 -3.77
C ASP A 196 9.66 -10.95 -4.50
N LEU A 197 9.61 -10.57 -5.77
CA LEU A 197 8.47 -10.78 -6.65
C LEU A 197 8.49 -12.17 -7.32
N GLY A 198 9.41 -13.05 -6.89
CA GLY A 198 9.64 -14.35 -7.52
C GLY A 198 10.35 -14.24 -8.88
N LEU A 199 10.93 -13.08 -9.19
CA LEU A 199 11.63 -12.82 -10.46
C LEU A 199 13.08 -13.31 -10.45
N GLY A 200 13.61 -13.71 -9.29
CA GLY A 200 14.97 -14.20 -9.14
C GLY A 200 16.03 -13.15 -9.46
N LEU A 201 15.76 -11.89 -9.11
CA LEU A 201 16.68 -10.79 -9.34
C LEU A 201 17.74 -10.72 -8.22
N PRO A 202 19.04 -10.60 -8.56
CA PRO A 202 20.07 -10.39 -7.55
C PRO A 202 20.07 -8.94 -7.05
N TYR A 203 20.55 -8.73 -5.82
CA TYR A 203 20.69 -7.39 -5.21
C TYR A 203 21.40 -6.38 -6.11
N SER A 204 22.46 -6.80 -6.81
CA SER A 204 23.23 -5.94 -7.71
C SER A 204 22.41 -5.34 -8.85
N VAL A 205 21.28 -5.95 -9.20
CA VAL A 205 20.31 -5.40 -10.17
C VAL A 205 19.36 -4.43 -9.47
N ILE A 206 18.88 -4.77 -8.27
CA ILE A 206 18.02 -3.90 -7.46
C ILE A 206 18.69 -2.54 -7.22
N ALA A 207 19.94 -2.56 -6.76
CA ALA A 207 20.73 -1.35 -6.48
C ALA A 207 21.03 -0.48 -7.74
N LYS A 208 20.68 -0.96 -8.93
CA LYS A 208 20.84 -0.26 -10.22
C LYS A 208 19.51 0.20 -10.83
N MET A 209 18.41 0.00 -10.14
CA MET A 209 17.11 0.59 -10.48
C MET A 209 17.09 2.07 -10.07
N SER A 210 16.36 2.87 -10.84
CA SER A 210 15.98 4.24 -10.49
C SER A 210 14.63 4.24 -9.78
N ASP A 211 13.70 3.42 -10.27
CA ASP A 211 12.39 3.20 -9.70
C ASP A 211 11.81 1.88 -10.22
N ALA A 212 10.85 1.33 -9.49
CA ALA A 212 10.03 0.22 -9.92
C ALA A 212 8.58 0.44 -9.51
N ILE A 213 7.67 0.23 -10.45
CA ILE A 213 6.23 0.22 -10.24
C ILE A 213 5.75 -1.19 -10.57
N ILE A 214 5.08 -1.85 -9.62
CA ILE A 214 4.48 -3.16 -9.84
C ILE A 214 3.02 -3.08 -9.46
N TYR A 215 2.14 -3.63 -10.27
CA TYR A 215 0.70 -3.56 -10.00
C TYR A 215 -0.01 -4.82 -10.47
N VAL A 216 -0.99 -5.24 -9.68
CA VAL A 216 -1.82 -6.41 -9.95
C VAL A 216 -3.22 -5.93 -10.28
N ASN A 217 -3.73 -6.42 -11.42
CA ASN A 217 -5.08 -6.16 -11.89
C ASN A 217 -5.87 -7.46 -12.00
N MET A 218 -7.18 -7.31 -11.90
CA MET A 218 -8.11 -8.37 -12.28
C MET A 218 -8.35 -8.33 -13.78
N THR A 219 -8.44 -9.48 -14.42
CA THR A 219 -8.88 -9.61 -15.81
C THR A 219 -10.41 -9.68 -15.87
N ASP A 220 -10.98 -9.38 -17.03
CA ASP A 220 -12.43 -9.52 -17.28
C ASP A 220 -12.94 -10.96 -17.08
N GLU A 221 -12.03 -11.94 -17.19
CA GLU A 221 -12.32 -13.37 -17.01
C GLU A 221 -12.18 -13.83 -15.55
N GLY A 222 -11.90 -12.91 -14.61
CA GLY A 222 -11.77 -13.19 -13.19
C GLY A 222 -10.41 -13.72 -12.75
N GLY A 223 -9.41 -13.71 -13.63
CA GLY A 223 -8.02 -14.02 -13.28
C GLY A 223 -7.25 -12.80 -12.78
N TYR A 224 -6.00 -13.01 -12.36
CA TYR A 224 -5.12 -11.93 -11.90
C TYR A 224 -3.89 -11.84 -12.78
N VAL A 225 -3.47 -10.61 -13.08
CA VAL A 225 -2.27 -10.32 -13.86
C VAL A 225 -1.40 -9.30 -13.16
N LEU A 226 -0.10 -9.59 -13.12
CA LEU A 226 0.94 -8.68 -12.69
C LEU A 226 1.52 -7.95 -13.88
N ASN A 227 1.71 -6.65 -13.70
CA ASN A 227 2.44 -5.78 -14.59
C ASN A 227 3.56 -5.09 -13.79
N ALA A 228 4.69 -4.81 -14.44
CA ALA A 228 5.78 -4.08 -13.82
C ALA A 228 6.48 -3.15 -14.81
N ASP A 229 6.86 -1.98 -14.29
CA ASP A 229 7.58 -0.91 -14.97
C ASP A 229 8.83 -0.64 -14.15
N ILE A 230 9.97 -1.13 -14.64
CA ILE A 230 11.25 -1.05 -13.92
C ILE A 230 12.18 -0.14 -14.69
N THR A 231 12.44 1.05 -14.14
CA THR A 231 13.35 2.02 -14.73
C THR A 231 14.77 1.75 -14.24
N MET A 232 15.68 1.37 -15.14
CA MET A 232 17.09 1.19 -14.81
C MET A 232 17.88 2.50 -14.91
N GLN A 233 19.06 2.57 -14.29
CA GLN A 233 19.96 3.73 -14.40
C GLN A 233 20.52 3.97 -15.83
N SER A 234 20.54 2.95 -16.69
CA SER A 234 20.97 3.06 -18.10
C SER A 234 20.29 2.03 -19.00
N GLU A 235 20.32 2.26 -20.32
CA GLU A 235 19.73 1.34 -21.32
C GLU A 235 20.45 -0.02 -21.37
N ASP A 236 21.77 -0.02 -21.16
CA ASP A 236 22.57 -1.25 -21.08
C ASP A 236 22.14 -2.12 -19.88
N LEU A 237 21.85 -1.48 -18.75
CA LEU A 237 21.33 -2.15 -17.55
C LEU A 237 19.91 -2.67 -17.78
N ALA A 238 19.05 -1.91 -18.46
CA ALA A 238 17.71 -2.35 -18.86
C ALA A 238 17.76 -3.59 -19.78
N THR A 239 18.65 -3.59 -20.77
CA THR A 239 18.86 -4.72 -21.68
C THR A 239 19.38 -5.96 -20.94
N THR A 240 20.26 -5.75 -19.96
CA THR A 240 20.79 -6.81 -19.09
C THR A 240 19.68 -7.42 -18.22
N LEU A 241 18.89 -6.57 -17.55
CA LEU A 241 17.74 -7.01 -16.75
C LEU A 241 16.74 -7.81 -17.60
N LEU A 242 16.38 -7.29 -18.77
CA LEU A 242 15.45 -7.97 -19.69
C LEU A 242 15.97 -9.37 -20.08
N SER A 243 17.27 -9.48 -20.35
CA SER A 243 17.92 -10.76 -20.68
C SER A 243 17.86 -11.74 -19.50
N LEU A 244 18.12 -11.27 -18.27
CA LEU A 244 18.03 -12.08 -17.06
C LEU A 244 16.61 -12.58 -16.80
N LEU A 245 15.61 -11.69 -16.88
CA LEU A 245 14.19 -12.04 -16.71
C LEU A 245 13.76 -13.13 -17.69
N ARG A 246 14.04 -12.94 -18.99
CA ARG A 246 13.69 -13.92 -20.02
C ARG A 246 14.41 -15.26 -19.82
N GLN A 247 15.67 -15.25 -19.37
CA GLN A 247 16.43 -16.48 -19.07
C GLN A 247 15.82 -17.24 -17.89
N ASN A 248 15.46 -16.54 -16.82
CA ASN A 248 14.82 -17.14 -15.64
C ASN A 248 13.50 -17.82 -16.01
N VAL A 249 12.63 -17.13 -16.76
CA VAL A 249 11.35 -17.69 -17.21
C VAL A 249 11.55 -18.89 -18.13
N VAL A 250 12.49 -18.83 -19.08
CA VAL A 250 12.80 -19.96 -19.98
C VAL A 250 13.34 -21.16 -19.20
N ALA A 251 14.20 -20.94 -18.20
CA ALA A 251 14.72 -21.99 -17.35
C ALA A 251 13.59 -22.67 -16.55
N GLU A 252 12.67 -21.87 -16.01
CA GLU A 252 11.52 -22.36 -15.25
C GLU A 252 10.55 -23.17 -16.12
N LEU A 253 10.17 -22.66 -17.30
CA LEU A 253 9.32 -23.39 -18.24
C LEU A 253 9.92 -24.76 -18.61
N ARG A 254 11.24 -24.81 -18.83
CA ARG A 254 11.95 -26.07 -19.11
C ARG A 254 11.95 -27.01 -17.91
N ARG A 255 12.12 -26.49 -16.70
CA ARG A 255 12.05 -27.28 -15.44
C ARG A 255 10.67 -27.92 -15.27
N GLN A 256 9.62 -27.22 -15.67
CA GLN A 256 8.23 -27.70 -15.66
C GLN A 256 7.88 -28.60 -16.87
N GLY A 257 8.83 -28.89 -17.76
CA GLY A 257 8.59 -29.71 -18.96
C GLY A 257 7.81 -28.99 -20.07
N GLN A 258 7.62 -27.68 -19.96
CA GLN A 258 6.93 -26.86 -20.95
C GLN A 258 7.90 -26.34 -22.02
N ARG A 259 7.40 -26.14 -23.24
CA ARG A 259 8.19 -25.54 -24.33
C ARG A 259 8.02 -24.03 -24.29
N PRO A 260 9.10 -23.24 -24.21
CA PRO A 260 9.00 -21.79 -24.23
C PRO A 260 8.43 -21.26 -25.56
N ASP A 261 7.43 -20.38 -25.48
CA ASP A 261 6.97 -19.56 -26.60
C ASP A 261 7.70 -18.21 -26.60
N PHE A 262 8.76 -18.12 -27.39
CA PHE A 262 9.57 -16.90 -27.47
C PHE A 262 8.81 -15.68 -28.04
N ALA A 263 7.79 -15.91 -28.87
CA ALA A 263 6.99 -14.82 -29.42
C ALA A 263 6.07 -14.23 -28.35
N ALA A 264 5.46 -15.07 -27.51
CA ALA A 264 4.72 -14.63 -26.34
C ALA A 264 5.62 -13.90 -25.33
N LEU A 265 6.78 -14.49 -24.99
CA LEU A 265 7.74 -13.89 -24.06
C LEU A 265 8.26 -12.52 -24.54
N SER A 266 8.39 -12.31 -25.85
CA SER A 266 8.85 -11.03 -26.40
C SER A 266 7.80 -9.92 -26.29
N ARG A 267 6.50 -10.27 -26.25
CA ARG A 267 5.41 -9.32 -25.97
C ARG A 267 5.22 -9.08 -24.48
N GLN A 268 5.50 -10.09 -23.68
CA GLN A 268 5.31 -10.07 -22.24
C GLN A 268 6.45 -9.32 -21.51
N TYR A 269 7.69 -9.51 -21.97
CA TYR A 269 8.88 -8.88 -21.41
C TYR A 269 9.56 -8.09 -22.52
N TYR A 270 9.65 -6.77 -22.38
CA TYR A 270 10.33 -5.91 -23.36
C TYR A 270 10.92 -4.67 -22.67
N ASN A 271 11.65 -3.85 -23.41
CA ASN A 271 12.20 -2.60 -22.89
C ASN A 271 12.06 -1.46 -23.89
N GLU A 272 11.93 -0.25 -23.37
CA GLU A 272 11.89 1.01 -24.10
C GLU A 272 12.94 1.95 -23.49
N GLY A 273 14.11 2.04 -24.14
CA GLY A 273 15.27 2.73 -23.59
C GLY A 273 15.68 2.15 -22.23
N ARG A 274 15.52 2.94 -21.17
CA ARG A 274 15.85 2.58 -19.78
C ARG A 274 14.76 1.80 -19.04
N LEU A 275 13.55 1.76 -19.60
CA LEU A 275 12.37 1.17 -18.97
C LEU A 275 12.22 -0.30 -19.37
N VAL A 276 12.15 -1.21 -18.41
CA VAL A 276 11.83 -2.63 -18.63
C VAL A 276 10.38 -2.87 -18.23
N LEU A 277 9.62 -3.48 -19.14
CA LEU A 277 8.18 -3.67 -19.04
C LEU A 277 7.89 -5.16 -18.95
N ILE A 278 7.15 -5.54 -17.89
CA ILE A 278 6.52 -6.85 -17.72
C ILE A 278 5.02 -6.63 -17.86
N ARG A 279 4.36 -7.36 -18.74
CA ARG A 279 2.93 -7.23 -18.99
C ARG A 279 2.20 -8.56 -18.85
N ASP A 280 0.99 -8.53 -18.32
CA ASP A 280 0.05 -9.65 -18.30
C ASP A 280 0.64 -10.96 -17.75
N MET A 281 1.51 -10.88 -16.74
CA MET A 281 2.03 -12.08 -16.08
C MET A 281 0.95 -12.67 -15.17
N SER A 282 0.37 -13.80 -15.58
CA SER A 282 -0.67 -14.46 -14.80
C SER A 282 -0.20 -14.82 -13.39
N LEU A 283 -1.02 -14.51 -12.40
CA LEU A 283 -0.85 -14.94 -11.01
C LEU A 283 -1.90 -16.00 -10.67
N THR A 284 -1.52 -16.97 -9.85
CA THR A 284 -2.47 -17.88 -9.21
C THR A 284 -3.20 -17.19 -8.07
N GLU A 285 -4.37 -17.69 -7.69
CA GLU A 285 -5.09 -17.20 -6.50
C GLU A 285 -4.19 -17.28 -5.24
N GLU A 286 -3.46 -18.39 -5.07
CA GLU A 286 -2.52 -18.55 -3.94
C GLU A 286 -1.46 -17.45 -3.89
N GLN A 287 -0.93 -17.01 -5.04
CA GLN A 287 0.05 -15.91 -5.09
C GLN A 287 -0.58 -14.58 -4.70
N VAL A 288 -1.81 -14.32 -5.13
CA VAL A 288 -2.55 -13.11 -4.76
C VAL A 288 -2.91 -13.14 -3.28
N ASP A 289 -3.31 -14.29 -2.75
CA ASP A 289 -3.60 -14.48 -1.33
C ASP A 289 -2.37 -14.23 -0.47
N GLN A 290 -1.18 -14.67 -0.90
CA GLN A 290 0.08 -14.40 -0.22
C GLN A 290 0.45 -12.91 -0.22
N LEU A 291 0.25 -12.20 -1.34
CA LEU A 291 0.43 -10.74 -1.41
C LEU A 291 -0.54 -10.01 -0.48
N ALA A 292 -1.82 -10.39 -0.52
CA ALA A 292 -2.88 -9.83 0.32
C ALA A 292 -2.64 -10.10 1.81
N GLY A 293 -2.19 -11.32 2.14
CA GLY A 293 -1.81 -11.74 3.48
C GLY A 293 -0.65 -10.93 4.03
N SER A 294 0.38 -10.69 3.21
CA SER A 294 1.54 -9.85 3.63
C SER A 294 1.11 -8.43 3.98
N ILE A 295 0.19 -7.83 3.22
CA ILE A 295 -0.38 -6.51 3.53
C ILE A 295 -1.25 -6.59 4.79
N THR A 296 -2.07 -7.62 4.92
CA THR A 296 -2.95 -7.84 6.08
C THR A 296 -2.16 -8.01 7.36
N ASP A 297 -1.10 -8.81 7.36
CA ASP A 297 -0.23 -9.03 8.51
C ASP A 297 0.38 -7.71 8.97
N ILE A 298 0.63 -6.76 8.05
CA ILE A 298 1.14 -5.43 8.40
C ILE A 298 0.03 -4.49 8.86
N THR A 299 -1.11 -4.47 8.15
CA THR A 299 -2.21 -3.51 8.42
C THR A 299 -3.19 -3.98 9.50
N GLY A 300 -3.07 -5.23 9.95
CA GLY A 300 -3.99 -5.87 10.89
C GLY A 300 -3.45 -7.09 11.63
N GLY A 301 -2.18 -7.49 11.41
CA GLY A 301 -1.43 -8.42 12.26
C GLY A 301 -0.37 -7.73 13.14
N VAL A 302 -0.12 -6.42 12.92
CA VAL A 302 0.59 -5.52 13.84
C VAL A 302 -0.41 -4.61 14.60
N ILE A 303 -1.72 -4.91 14.50
CA ILE A 303 -2.77 -4.26 15.30
C ILE A 303 -3.62 -5.28 16.06
#